data_AF-A0A918JD94-F1
#
_entry.id   AF-A0A918JD94-F1
#
_cell.length_a   1.000
_cell.length_b   1.000
_cell.length_c   1.000
_cell.angle_alpha   90.00
_cell.angle_beta   90.00
_cell.angle_gamma   90.00
#
_symmetry.space_group_name_H-M   'P 1'
#
loop_
_entity.id
_entity.type
_entity.pdbx_description
1 polymer ?
#
loop_
_entity_poly.entity_id
_entity_poly.type
_entity_poly.pdbx_seq_one_letter_code
_entity_poly.pdbx_strand_id
1 'polypeptide(L)' 'MKGITADQLMEAHRADLAIEGEEDVHFENAWADPDSGIVYCLSEAPSAEAVQRIHERAGHRADEVHPVPLAV' A
#
# COMPACT_ATOMS: atom_id res chain seq x y z
N MET A 1 2.77 12.12 -2.30
CA MET A 1 2.85 11.84 -3.75
C MET A 1 2.00 12.82 -4.58
N LYS A 2 2.29 14.13 -4.53
CA LYS A 2 1.50 15.14 -5.26
C LYS A 2 1.70 15.02 -6.78
N GLY A 3 0.61 15.08 -7.55
CA GLY A 3 0.63 14.93 -9.00
C GLY A 3 0.84 13.49 -9.49
N ILE A 4 0.66 12.48 -8.63
CA ILE A 4 0.74 11.08 -9.03
C ILE A 4 -0.25 10.77 -10.15
N THR A 5 0.24 10.09 -11.19
CA THR A 5 -0.58 9.62 -12.31
C THR A 5 -1.15 8.24 -12.06
N ALA A 6 -2.17 7.85 -12.83
CA ALA A 6 -2.73 6.50 -12.74
C ALA A 6 -1.68 5.41 -13.03
N ASP A 7 -0.77 5.65 -13.98
CA ASP A 7 0.30 4.70 -14.32
C ASP A 7 1.31 4.54 -13.16
N GLN A 8 1.68 5.64 -12.51
CA GLN A 8 2.58 5.59 -11.35
C GLN A 8 1.94 4.89 -10.14
N LEU A 9 0.64 5.13 -9.90
CA LEU A 9 -0.08 4.42 -8.83
C LEU A 9 -0.14 2.92 -9.13
N MET A 10 -0.44 2.55 -10.38
CA MET A 10 -0.47 1.16 -10.81
C MET A 10 0.91 0.49 -10.71
N GLU A 11 1.98 1.20 -11.06
CA GLU A 11 3.36 0.70 -10.94
C GLU A 11 3.74 0.46 -9.48
N ALA A 12 3.47 1.42 -8.59
CA ALA A 12 3.71 1.27 -7.15
C ALA A 12 2.94 0.08 -6.57
N HIS A 13 1.64 -0.02 -6.88
CA HIS A 13 0.81 -1.12 -6.41
C HIS A 13 1.28 -2.48 -6.96
N ARG A 14 1.71 -2.56 -8.22
CA ARG A 14 2.30 -3.79 -8.79
C ARG A 14 3.61 -4.19 -8.11
N ALA A 15 4.42 -3.23 -7.69
CA ALA A 15 5.65 -3.51 -6.95
C ALA A 15 5.34 -4.15 -5.59
N ASP A 16 4.29 -3.70 -4.90
CA ASP A 16 3.81 -4.35 -3.67
C ASP A 16 3.32 -5.79 -3.95
N LEU A 17 2.41 -5.95 -4.93
CA LEU A 17 1.84 -7.25 -5.31
C LEU A 17 2.90 -8.28 -5.72
N ALA A 18 4.03 -7.83 -6.28
CA ALA A 18 5.10 -8.73 -6.73
C ALA A 18 5.81 -9.46 -5.57
N ILE A 19 5.77 -8.91 -4.36
CA ILE A 19 6.49 -9.44 -3.18
C ILE A 19 5.59 -9.68 -1.96
N GLU A 20 4.29 -9.38 -2.04
CA GLU A 20 3.35 -9.43 -0.90
C GLU A 20 3.33 -10.78 -0.17
N GLY A 21 3.42 -11.87 -0.93
CA GLY A 21 3.37 -13.24 -0.40
C GLY A 21 4.60 -13.64 0.41
N GLU A 22 5.68 -12.85 0.40
CA GLU A 22 6.85 -13.12 1.24
C GLU A 22 6.62 -12.79 2.72
N GLU A 23 5.60 -12.00 3.03
CA GLU A 23 5.24 -11.57 4.39
C GLU A 23 3.78 -11.94 4.75
N ASP A 24 3.16 -12.85 3.98
CA ASP A 24 1.75 -13.21 4.07
C ASP A 24 0.80 -12.00 3.99
N VAL A 25 1.16 -11.00 3.19
CA VAL A 25 0.35 -9.80 2.93
C VAL A 25 -0.44 -10.00 1.62
N HIS A 26 -1.63 -9.41 1.56
CA HIS A 26 -2.42 -9.27 0.35
C HIS A 26 -2.93 -7.83 0.20
N PHE A 27 -2.43 -7.09 -0.80
CA PHE A 27 -2.90 -5.74 -1.09
C PHE A 27 -4.16 -5.78 -1.96
N GLU A 28 -5.30 -5.38 -1.40
CA GLU A 28 -6.59 -5.47 -2.05
C GLU A 28 -6.85 -4.32 -3.03
N ASN A 29 -6.60 -3.09 -2.58
CA ASN A 29 -6.99 -1.89 -3.31
C ASN A 29 -6.07 -0.72 -2.97
N ALA A 30 -5.89 0.17 -3.95
CA ALA A 30 -5.19 1.43 -3.78
C ALA A 30 -5.99 2.59 -4.39
N TRP A 31 -6.05 3.71 -3.68
CA TRP A 31 -6.65 4.96 -4.12
C TRP A 31 -5.65 6.09 -3.96
N ALA A 32 -5.64 7.05 -4.88
CA ALA A 32 -4.81 8.24 -4.77
C ALA A 32 -5.64 9.50 -4.96
N ASP A 33 -5.31 10.53 -4.20
CA ASP A 33 -5.67 11.91 -4.44
C ASP A 33 -4.42 12.67 -4.91
N PRO A 34 -4.26 12.92 -6.22
CA PRO A 34 -3.10 13.62 -6.76
C PRO A 34 -2.97 15.08 -6.31
N ASP A 35 -4.07 15.74 -5.94
CA ASP A 35 -4.07 17.16 -5.58
C ASP A 35 -3.47 17.37 -4.19
N SER A 36 -3.92 16.59 -3.20
CA SER A 36 -3.31 16.56 -1.86
C SER A 36 -2.02 15.74 -1.83
N GLY A 37 -1.88 14.77 -2.74
CA GLY A 37 -0.76 13.85 -2.81
C GLY A 37 -0.86 12.70 -1.82
N ILE A 38 -2.06 12.31 -1.39
CA ILE A 38 -2.29 11.21 -0.45
C ILE A 38 -2.62 9.93 -1.23
N VAL A 39 -2.04 8.80 -0.79
CA VAL A 39 -2.37 7.46 -1.27
C VAL A 39 -2.88 6.64 -0.11
N TYR A 40 -3.97 5.92 -0.33
CA TYR A 40 -4.57 4.98 0.60
C TYR A 40 -4.45 3.58 0.03
N CYS A 41 -3.93 2.64 0.80
CA CYS A 41 -3.87 1.23 0.45
C CYS A 41 -4.65 0.42 1.50
N LEU A 42 -5.45 -0.54 1.05
CA LEU A 42 -6.10 -1.54 1.88
C LEU A 42 -5.42 -2.90 1.65
N SER A 43 -5.15 -3.62 2.73
CA SER A 43 -4.51 -4.93 2.68
C SER A 43 -4.95 -5.83 3.83
N GLU A 44 -5.00 -7.14 3.58
CA GLU A 44 -5.02 -8.17 4.61
C GLU A 44 -3.57 -8.59 4.94
N ALA A 45 -3.25 -8.72 6.23
CA ALA A 45 -1.88 -9.05 6.66
C ALA A 45 -1.86 -9.59 8.09
N PRO A 46 -0.82 -10.35 8.48
CA PRO A 46 -0.64 -10.81 9.86
C PRO A 46 -0.32 -9.68 10.84
N SER A 47 0.29 -8.58 10.37
CA SER A 47 0.55 -7.39 11.19
C SER A 47 0.80 -6.13 10.35
N ALA A 48 0.71 -4.96 10.98
CA ALA A 48 1.04 -3.68 10.34
C ALA A 48 2.52 -3.60 9.92
N GLU A 49 3.41 -4.25 10.68
CA GLU A 49 4.83 -4.33 10.36
C GLU A 49 5.11 -5.17 9.12
N ALA A 50 4.32 -6.22 8.86
CA ALA A 50 4.42 -7.02 7.63
C ALA A 50 4.11 -6.15 6.39
N VAL A 51 3.00 -5.40 6.44
CA VAL A 51 2.65 -4.41 5.39
C VAL A 51 3.77 -3.40 5.19
N GLN A 52 4.31 -2.85 6.28
CA GLN A 52 5.40 -1.87 6.19
C GLN A 52 6.68 -2.45 5.57
N ARG A 53 7.05 -3.70 5.89
CA ARG A 53 8.21 -4.35 5.28
C ARG A 53 8.05 -4.50 3.76
N ILE A 54 6.84 -4.85 3.29
CA ILE A 54 6.58 -4.92 1.85
C ILE A 54 6.71 -3.53 1.21
N HIS A 55 6.01 -2.52 1.72
CA HIS A 55 6.09 -1.16 1.17
C HIS A 55 7.53 -0.59 1.20
N GLU A 56 8.29 -0.85 2.26
CA GLU A 56 9.70 -0.45 2.35
C GLU A 56 10.56 -1.13 1.28
N ARG A 57 10.39 -2.44 1.08
CA ARG A 57 11.11 -3.21 0.05
C ARG A 57 10.68 -2.86 -1.38
N ALA A 58 9.42 -2.47 -1.57
CA ALA A 58 8.89 -1.98 -2.84
C ALA A 58 9.35 -0.54 -3.16
N GLY A 59 9.93 0.17 -2.18
CA GLY A 59 10.54 1.49 -2.35
C GLY A 59 9.65 2.68 -1.95
N HIS A 60 8.50 2.42 -1.33
CA HIS A 60 7.51 3.42 -0.94
C HIS A 60 6.88 3.11 0.42
N ARG A 61 7.72 3.02 1.46
CA ARG A 61 7.29 2.85 2.85
C ARG A 61 6.14 3.80 3.19
N ALA A 62 5.07 3.29 3.79
CA ALA A 62 3.91 4.09 4.16
C ALA A 62 4.24 5.03 5.33
N ASP A 63 3.68 6.23 5.30
CA ASP A 63 3.79 7.21 6.39
C ASP A 63 3.03 6.74 7.64
N GLU A 64 1.85 6.13 7.43
CA GLU A 64 0.97 5.63 8.48
C GLU A 64 0.39 4.26 8.12
N VAL A 65 0.22 3.38 9.10
CA VAL A 65 -0.47 2.09 8.96
C VAL A 65 -1.32 1.85 10.20
N HIS A 66 -2.63 1.63 10.00
CA HIS A 66 -3.60 1.47 11.07
C HIS A 66 -4.42 0.18 10.84
N PRO A 67 -4.40 -0.79 11.77
CA PRO A 67 -5.30 -1.94 11.70
C PRO A 67 -6.76 -1.50 11.78
N VAL A 68 -7.59 -2.01 10.87
CA VAL A 68 -9.03 -1.70 10.78
C VAL A 68 -9.87 -2.97 11.04
N PRO A 69 -9.96 -3.46 12.29
CA PRO A 69 -10.61 -4.74 12.60
C PRO A 69 -12.14 -4.74 12.46
N LEU A 70 -12.75 -3.59 12.18
CA LEU A 70 -14.20 -3.42 12.05
C LEU A 70 -14.50 -2.82 10.67
N ALA A 71 -15.36 -3.48 9.91
CA ALA A 71 -15.83 -3.05 8.59
C ALA A 71 -17.32 -3.34 8.43
N VAL A 72 -17.99 -2.62 7.50
CA VAL A 72 -19.41 -2.77 7.15
C VAL A 72 -19.60 -2.89 5.65
#